data_AF-A0AB39URY6-F1
#
_entry.id   AF-A0AB39URY6-F1
#
_cell.length_a   1.000
_cell.length_b   1.000
_cell.length_c   1.000
_cell.angle_alpha   90.00
_cell.angle_beta   90.00
_cell.angle_gamma   90.00
#
_symmetry.space_group_name_H-M   'P 1'
#
loop_
_entity.id
_entity.type
_entity.pdbx_description
1 polymer ?
#
loop_
_entity_poly.entity_id
_entity_poly.type
_entity_poly.pdbx_seq_one_letter_code
_entity_poly.pdbx_strand_id
1 'polypeptide(L)'
;MTNVVKLNFAAFTAFRQDGKTQAAIVSEAEKLAGRANAMHVTAGAEYDATPARASTKGSTSLVSTGNTKARVDQAAHNTLLKALGGG
;
A
#
# COMPACT_ATOMS: atom_id res chain seq x y z
N MET A 1 26.80 -29.97 -15.22
CA MET A 1 25.39 -30.09 -14.79
C MET A 1 24.87 -28.69 -14.55
N THR A 2 24.03 -28.17 -15.44
CA THR A 2 23.45 -26.83 -15.32
C THR A 2 22.35 -26.89 -14.25
N ASN A 3 22.58 -26.30 -13.08
CA ASN A 3 21.55 -26.18 -12.03
C ASN A 3 20.45 -25.22 -12.48
N VAL A 4 19.49 -25.73 -13.25
CA VAL A 4 18.31 -24.96 -13.66
C VAL A 4 17.31 -24.98 -12.50
N VAL A 5 17.30 -23.91 -11.72
CA VAL A 5 16.26 -23.69 -10.70
C VAL A 5 14.94 -23.45 -11.42
N LYS A 6 14.03 -24.43 -11.38
CA LYS A 6 12.65 -24.24 -11.86
C LYS A 6 11.88 -23.39 -10.85
N LEU A 7 11.49 -22.18 -11.25
CA LEU A 7 10.59 -21.36 -10.45
C LEU A 7 9.22 -22.04 -10.35
N ASN A 8 8.87 -22.50 -9.15
CA ASN A 8 7.51 -22.95 -8.88
C ASN A 8 6.64 -21.71 -8.61
N PHE A 9 5.91 -21.26 -9.64
CA PHE A 9 5.04 -20.09 -9.54
C PHE A 9 3.92 -20.25 -8.50
N ALA A 10 3.45 -21.47 -8.24
CA ALA A 10 2.40 -21.71 -7.23
C ALA A 10 2.95 -21.53 -5.81
N ALA A 11 4.10 -22.13 -5.49
CA ALA A 11 4.75 -21.96 -4.19
C ALA A 11 5.17 -20.49 -3.95
N PHE A 12 5.65 -19.81 -4.99
CA PHE A 12 5.99 -18.39 -4.91
C PHE A 12 4.76 -17.50 -4.69
N THR A 13 3.63 -17.82 -5.33
CA THR A 13 2.37 -17.08 -5.12
C THR A 13 1.83 -17.31 -3.71
N ALA A 14 1.89 -18.55 -3.20
CA ALA A 14 1.50 -18.88 -1.84
C ALA A 14 2.35 -18.13 -0.80
N PHE A 15 3.67 -18.04 -1.00
CA PHE A 15 4.54 -17.22 -0.17
C PHE A 15 4.14 -15.75 -0.19
N ARG A 16 3.84 -15.17 -1.36
CA ARG A 16 3.39 -13.76 -1.48
C ARG A 16 1.98 -13.50 -0.93
N GLN A 17 1.26 -14.55 -0.58
CA GLN A 17 -0.05 -14.53 0.07
C GLN A 17 0.00 -14.91 1.54
N ASP A 18 1.19 -15.24 2.06
CA ASP A 18 1.33 -15.66 3.44
C ASP A 18 1.06 -14.49 4.42
N GLY A 19 0.71 -14.84 5.66
CA GLY A 19 0.35 -13.85 6.67
C GLY A 19 1.48 -12.87 6.98
N LYS A 20 2.75 -13.30 6.88
CA LYS A 20 3.91 -12.43 7.13
C LYS A 20 4.08 -11.38 6.02
N THR A 21 3.95 -11.78 4.76
CA THR A 21 3.99 -10.88 3.61
C THR A 21 2.81 -9.92 3.64
N GLN A 22 1.63 -10.41 3.97
CA GLN A 22 0.45 -9.56 4.15
C GLN A 22 0.65 -8.53 5.26
N ALA A 23 1.19 -8.92 6.42
CA ALA A 23 1.49 -7.99 7.50
C ALA A 23 2.53 -6.93 7.10
N ALA A 24 3.58 -7.32 6.37
CA ALA A 24 4.57 -6.38 5.86
C ALA A 24 3.95 -5.36 4.89
N ILE A 25 3.06 -5.82 4.00
CA ILE A 25 2.33 -4.95 3.06
C ILE A 25 1.40 -3.99 3.80
N VAL A 26 0.68 -4.46 4.81
CA VAL A 26 -0.17 -3.59 5.65
C VAL A 26 0.67 -2.53 6.36
N SER A 27 1.78 -2.92 6.99
CA SER A 27 2.70 -1.98 7.66
C SER A 27 3.20 -0.89 6.71
N GLU A 28 3.56 -1.23 5.47
CA GLU A 28 3.97 -0.21 4.49
C GLU A 28 2.82 0.71 4.07
N ALA A 29 1.60 0.18 3.92
CA ALA A 29 0.43 0.98 3.63
C ALA A 29 0.09 1.92 4.80
N GLU A 30 0.18 1.46 6.05
CA GLU A 30 -0.01 2.28 7.25
C GLU A 30 1.04 3.38 7.36
N LYS A 31 2.31 3.08 7.05
CA LYS A 31 3.37 4.12 6.99
C LYS A 31 3.09 5.15 5.90
N LEU A 32 2.54 4.74 4.76
CA LEU A 32 2.18 5.67 3.69
C LEU A 32 0.97 6.53 4.09
N ALA A 33 -0.06 5.94 4.71
CA ALA A 33 -1.19 6.68 5.27
C ALA A 33 -0.73 7.67 6.35
N GLY A 34 0.14 7.26 7.27
CA GLY A 34 0.72 8.13 8.30
C GLY A 34 1.51 9.29 7.71
N ARG A 35 2.28 9.06 6.63
CA ARG A 35 2.94 10.14 5.88
C ARG A 35 1.95 11.10 5.23
N ALA A 36 0.89 10.58 4.59
CA ALA A 36 -0.15 11.42 3.99
C ALA A 36 -0.88 12.26 5.04
N ASN A 37 -1.19 11.67 6.21
CA ASN A 37 -1.79 12.38 7.34
C ASN A 37 -0.86 13.46 7.92
N ALA A 38 0.46 13.24 7.94
CA ALA A 38 1.40 14.27 8.39
C ALA A 38 1.57 15.43 7.38
N MET A 39 1.24 15.19 6.10
CA MET A 39 1.47 16.13 4.99
C MET A 39 0.19 16.84 4.51
N HIS A 40 -0.98 16.43 4.97
CA HIS A 40 -2.24 16.99 4.51
C HIS A 40 -2.26 18.51 4.77
N VAL A 41 -2.84 19.26 3.84
CA VAL A 41 -2.96 20.72 3.97
C VAL A 41 -4.37 21.08 4.45
N THR A 42 -5.35 20.32 3.99
CA THR A 42 -6.77 20.52 4.29
C THR A 42 -7.09 20.07 5.71
N ALA A 43 -7.61 20.98 6.53
CA ALA A 43 -7.94 20.70 7.92
C ALA A 43 -8.99 19.59 8.07
N GLY A 44 -8.59 18.48 8.72
CA GLY A 44 -9.42 17.30 8.92
C GLY A 44 -9.47 16.36 7.71
N ALA A 45 -8.50 16.42 6.80
CA ALA A 45 -8.27 15.35 5.84
C ALA A 45 -7.70 14.11 6.55
N GLU A 46 -8.26 12.95 6.26
CA GLU A 46 -7.85 11.67 6.85
C GLU A 46 -7.60 10.64 5.75
N TYR A 47 -6.44 10.00 5.83
CA TYR A 47 -5.98 8.93 4.95
C TYR A 47 -5.85 7.64 5.73
N ASP A 48 -6.35 6.55 5.17
CA ASP A 48 -6.38 5.24 5.82
C ASP A 48 -5.81 4.16 4.92
N ALA A 49 -5.23 3.13 5.54
CA ALA A 49 -4.79 1.92 4.88
C ALA A 49 -5.83 0.80 5.02
N THR A 50 -6.10 0.08 3.93
CA THR A 50 -6.98 -1.10 3.97
C THR A 50 -6.22 -2.33 4.43
N PRO A 51 -6.90 -3.36 4.98
CA PRO A 51 -6.28 -4.67 5.17
C PRO A 51 -5.68 -5.21 3.87
N ALA A 52 -4.64 -6.03 3.98
CA ALA A 52 -4.10 -6.73 2.81
C ALA A 52 -5.12 -7.74 2.29
N ARG A 53 -5.27 -7.77 0.96
CA ARG A 53 -6.11 -8.72 0.24
C ARG A 53 -5.25 -9.53 -0.73
N ALA A 54 -5.51 -10.83 -0.79
CA ALA A 54 -4.91 -11.69 -1.80
C ALA A 54 -5.35 -11.24 -3.21
N SER A 55 -4.39 -11.20 -4.13
CA SER A 55 -4.58 -10.95 -5.55
C SER A 55 -4.08 -12.14 -6.36
N THR A 56 -4.32 -12.14 -7.68
CA THR A 56 -3.86 -13.21 -8.58
C THR A 56 -2.34 -13.41 -8.63
N LYS A 57 -1.55 -12.47 -8.06
CA LYS A 57 -0.08 -12.49 -8.10
C LYS A 57 0.60 -12.42 -6.72
N GLY A 58 -0.16 -12.27 -5.64
CA GLY A 58 0.38 -12.06 -4.30
C GLY A 58 -0.65 -11.42 -3.38
N SER A 59 -0.27 -10.37 -2.66
CA SER A 59 -1.17 -9.58 -1.81
C SER A 59 -1.04 -8.09 -2.10
N THR A 60 -2.10 -7.34 -1.82
CA THR A 60 -2.16 -5.89 -2.03
C THR A 60 -2.88 -5.23 -0.87
N SER A 61 -2.38 -4.09 -0.40
CA SER A 61 -3.12 -3.15 0.48
C SER A 61 -3.20 -1.80 -0.23
N LEU A 62 -4.31 -1.09 -0.06
CA LEU A 62 -4.55 0.21 -0.65
C LEU A 62 -4.49 1.27 0.44
N VAL A 63 -3.93 2.43 0.10
CA VAL A 63 -4.12 3.66 0.89
C VAL A 63 -5.18 4.49 0.19
N SER A 64 -6.21 4.88 0.93
CA SER A 64 -7.38 5.58 0.39
C SER A 64 -7.67 6.88 1.14
N THR A 65 -8.57 7.67 0.57
CA THR A 65 -9.09 8.89 1.19
C THR A 65 -10.24 8.51 2.11
N GLY A 66 -10.01 8.54 3.42
CA GLY A 66 -10.97 8.10 4.44
C GLY A 66 -12.21 9.00 4.50
N ASN A 67 -12.09 10.26 4.09
CA ASN A 67 -13.19 11.21 4.09
C ASN A 67 -13.21 12.14 2.85
N THR A 68 -14.28 12.94 2.70
CA THR A 68 -14.42 13.88 1.57
C THR A 68 -13.33 14.93 1.56
N LYS A 69 -12.85 15.37 2.73
CA LYS A 69 -11.78 16.36 2.84
C LYS A 69 -10.45 15.83 2.30
N ALA A 70 -10.14 14.56 2.54
CA ALA A 70 -8.96 13.90 1.97
C ALA A 70 -9.04 13.78 0.45
N ARG A 71 -10.24 13.67 -0.14
CA ARG A 71 -10.40 13.72 -1.61
C ARG A 71 -10.10 15.11 -2.15
N VAL A 72 -10.57 16.15 -1.48
CA VAL A 72 -10.26 17.54 -1.84
C VAL A 72 -8.75 17.80 -1.69
N ASP A 73 -8.17 17.38 -0.57
CA ASP A 73 -6.73 17.52 -0.30
C ASP A 73 -5.88 16.79 -1.34
N GLN A 74 -6.23 15.53 -1.63
CA GLN A 74 -5.55 14.74 -2.65
C GLN A 74 -5.65 15.38 -4.03
N ALA A 75 -6.83 15.86 -4.43
CA ALA A 75 -7.03 16.46 -5.74
C ALA A 75 -6.29 17.79 -5.91
N ALA A 76 -6.22 18.60 -4.84
CA ALA A 76 -5.58 19.91 -4.87
C ALA A 76 -4.07 19.84 -4.67
N HIS A 77 -3.57 18.87 -3.90
CA HIS A 77 -2.19 18.87 -3.39
C HIS A 77 -1.38 17.63 -3.73
N ASN A 78 -1.97 16.61 -4.37
CA ASN A 78 -1.32 15.35 -4.70
C ASN A 78 -0.65 14.69 -3.47
N THR A 79 -1.29 14.78 -2.31
CA THR A 79 -0.73 14.39 -1.00
C THR A 79 -0.22 12.96 -0.96
N LEU A 80 -0.96 11.98 -1.52
CA LEU A 80 -0.53 10.58 -1.62
C LEU A 80 0.69 10.40 -2.52
N LEU A 81 0.79 11.15 -3.62
CA LEU A 81 1.95 11.09 -4.52
C LEU A 81 3.21 11.60 -3.81
N LYS A 82 3.07 12.69 -3.05
CA LYS A 82 4.15 13.23 -2.23
C LYS A 82 4.52 12.29 -1.10
N ALA A 83 3.54 11.68 -0.43
CA ALA A 83 3.76 10.72 0.66
C ALA A 83 4.51 9.45 0.19
N LEU A 84 4.37 9.09 -1.09
CA LEU A 84 5.10 7.97 -1.71
C LEU A 84 6.61 8.27 -1.87
N GLY A 85 7.02 9.54 -1.81
CA GLY A 85 8.41 9.97 -2.07
C GLY A 85 8.65 10.45 -3.50
N GLY A 86 7.59 10.75 -4.25
CA GLY A 86 7.68 11.41 -5.55
C GLY A 86 7.80 12.93 -5.39
N GLY A 87 8.98 13.41 -4.98
CA GLY A 87 9.35 14.82 -4.89
C GLY A 87 10.79 15.00 -5.32
#